data_AF-A0A7C3HMV8-F1
#
_entry.id   AF-A0A7C3HMV8-F1
#
_cell.length_a   1.000
_cell.length_b   1.000
_cell.length_c   1.000
_cell.angle_alpha   90.00
_cell.angle_beta   90.00
_cell.angle_gamma   90.00
#
_symmetry.space_group_name_H-M   'P 1'
#
loop_
_entity.id
_entity.type
_entity.pdbx_description
1 polymer ?
#
loop_
_entity_poly.entity_id
_entity_poly.type
_entity_poly.pdbx_seq_one_letter_code
_entity_poly.pdbx_strand_id
1 'polypeptide(L)'
;MDWQSIQPFFTWLSENPAWSGLIVFLIALSESLLIVGLIVPGTILMFGVGTLVGTGVLDIHETLLLAFLGAVIGDGISYGIGAYYHEQIAKLWPLKNNPDYLTRGKRYFNKHGGKSVLFGRFIGPVRPVIPAVAGMMGMSKKYFFTVNIISAAAWAPFYLIPGIVFGTSIGLASVIGMRLVVLLLVLFIGGLLGIWLLRKSSAIIVPRILLIHPKAGQVLLAGFVTVIVLLASSLVIDAGHQADKIENKKTVTFQQWQAGTKVNLPQYREDLFGRQRQAMNLQWVGQLEPIKQSLLALGWQMPQVLDYRSILFWLKPYVAINELPRIPETLGGEREVLLMVKYTEKMESALVLQLWPSAYVIKENNMPLWNGSLTRQSVAPHPKWLANLSVKPLTQKALQTFEEALTTQYAVRHSGNGVLLISGLGHEE
;
A
#
# COMPACT_ATOMS: atom_id res chain seq x y z
N MET A 1 -8.81 2.69 32.07
CA MET A 1 -10.01 3.38 31.58
C MET A 1 -10.90 2.30 31.01
N ASP A 2 -11.92 1.87 31.76
CA ASP A 2 -12.69 0.66 31.45
C ASP A 2 -13.56 0.89 30.20
N TRP A 3 -13.41 0.00 29.22
CA TRP A 3 -14.12 0.03 27.94
C TRP A 3 -15.65 0.07 28.08
N GLN A 4 -16.19 -0.41 29.20
CA GLN A 4 -17.62 -0.35 29.52
C GLN A 4 -18.12 1.08 29.82
N SER A 5 -17.27 1.99 30.28
CA SER A 5 -17.68 3.36 30.66
C SER A 5 -17.91 4.29 29.47
N ILE A 6 -17.35 3.97 28.30
CA ILE A 6 -17.42 4.79 27.07
C ILE A 6 -18.46 4.29 26.05
N GLN A 7 -18.98 3.07 26.21
CA GLN A 7 -20.04 2.50 25.37
C GLN A 7 -21.30 3.38 25.28
N PRO A 8 -21.87 3.89 26.39
CA PRO A 8 -23.09 4.71 26.34
C PRO A 8 -22.92 5.99 25.52
N PHE A 9 -21.71 6.58 25.53
CA PHE A 9 -21.40 7.78 24.76
C PHE A 9 -21.36 7.50 23.26
N PHE A 10 -20.77 6.38 22.83
CA PHE A 10 -20.75 5.99 21.42
C PHE A 10 -22.14 5.61 20.90
N THR A 11 -22.95 4.93 21.71
CA THR A 11 -24.36 4.65 21.37
C THR A 11 -25.16 5.93 21.20
N TRP A 12 -25.03 6.88 22.14
CA TRP A 12 -25.70 8.19 22.03
C TRP A 12 -25.28 8.98 20.78
N LEU A 13 -23.99 8.96 20.42
CA LEU A 13 -23.49 9.59 19.19
C LEU A 13 -24.08 8.98 17.92
N SER A 14 -24.27 7.65 17.88
CA SER A 14 -24.88 6.98 16.73
C SER A 14 -26.38 7.27 16.59
N GLU A 15 -27.07 7.53 17.70
CA GLU A 15 -28.50 7.86 17.71
C GLU A 15 -28.78 9.35 17.45
N ASN A 16 -27.75 10.22 17.51
CA ASN A 16 -27.88 11.66 17.37
C ASN A 16 -26.90 12.27 16.32
N PRO A 17 -27.11 12.01 15.01
CA PRO A 17 -26.20 12.44 13.94
C PRO A 17 -25.94 13.96 13.88
N ALA A 18 -26.94 14.77 14.22
CA ALA A 18 -26.80 16.23 14.22
C ALA A 18 -25.81 16.72 15.31
N TRP A 19 -25.78 16.06 16.46
CA TRP A 19 -24.90 16.41 17.58
C TRP A 19 -23.47 15.93 17.35
N SER A 20 -23.31 14.77 16.72
CA SER A 20 -21.99 14.25 16.37
C SER A 20 -21.31 15.11 15.30
N GLY A 21 -22.04 15.57 14.29
CA GLY A 21 -21.56 16.57 13.33
C GLY A 21 -21.14 17.88 13.99
N LEU A 22 -21.93 18.39 14.95
CA LEU A 22 -21.61 19.61 15.68
C LEU A 22 -20.32 19.46 16.51
N ILE A 23 -20.08 18.30 17.10
CA ILE A 23 -18.84 18.01 17.84
C ILE A 23 -17.62 18.03 16.89
N VAL A 24 -17.72 17.41 15.70
CA VAL A 24 -16.64 17.45 14.70
C VAL A 24 -16.32 18.88 14.28
N PHE A 25 -17.36 19.67 14.02
CA PHE A 25 -17.21 21.08 13.70
C PHE A 25 -16.49 21.85 14.83
N LEU A 26 -16.91 21.65 16.08
CA LEU A 26 -16.30 22.32 17.24
C LEU A 26 -14.86 21.88 17.48
N ILE A 27 -14.51 20.62 17.25
CA ILE A 27 -13.14 20.12 17.33
C ILE A 27 -12.28 20.81 16.28
N ALA A 28 -12.70 20.80 15.01
CA ALA A 28 -11.95 21.42 13.92
C ALA A 28 -11.80 22.94 14.11
N LEU A 29 -12.87 23.61 14.57
CA LEU A 29 -12.86 25.03 14.92
C LEU A 29 -11.88 25.33 16.05
N SER A 30 -11.96 24.55 17.14
CA SER A 30 -11.09 24.70 18.31
C SER A 30 -9.62 24.52 17.96
N GLU A 31 -9.29 23.56 17.11
CA GLU A 31 -7.93 23.32 16.66
C GLU A 31 -7.38 24.46 15.77
N SER A 32 -8.26 25.14 15.03
CA SER A 32 -7.91 26.27 14.17
C SER A 32 -7.87 27.63 14.90
N LEU A 33 -8.23 27.68 16.18
CA LEU A 33 -8.17 28.90 16.98
C LEU A 33 -6.77 29.16 17.56
N LEU A 34 -6.33 30.43 17.53
CA LEU A 34 -5.01 30.95 17.92
C LEU A 34 -4.51 30.56 19.33
N ILE A 35 -5.40 30.12 20.21
CA ILE A 35 -5.10 29.79 21.61
C ILE A 35 -5.54 28.37 21.91
N VAL A 36 -6.76 28.02 21.53
CA VAL A 36 -7.32 26.70 21.78
C VAL A 36 -6.55 25.62 21.02
N GLY A 37 -6.13 25.90 19.78
CA GLY A 37 -5.32 24.99 18.97
C GLY A 37 -3.89 24.78 19.46
N LEU A 38 -3.39 25.61 20.40
CA LEU A 38 -2.09 25.37 21.05
C LEU A 38 -2.20 24.39 22.22
N ILE A 39 -3.39 24.28 22.82
CA ILE A 39 -3.65 23.43 24.00
C ILE A 39 -4.25 22.10 23.55
N VAL A 40 -5.18 22.15 22.60
CA VAL A 40 -5.94 20.99 22.14
C VAL A 40 -5.09 20.21 21.11
N PRO A 41 -4.81 18.92 21.35
CA PRO A 41 -4.09 18.08 20.40
C PRO A 41 -5.04 17.65 19.27
N GLY A 42 -5.44 18.59 18.42
CA GLY A 42 -6.51 18.33 17.46
C GLY A 42 -6.15 17.30 16.39
N THR A 43 -4.87 17.07 16.10
CA THR A 43 -4.44 15.98 15.21
C THR A 43 -4.83 14.60 15.75
N ILE A 44 -4.77 14.42 17.08
CA ILE A 44 -5.20 13.19 17.76
C ILE A 44 -6.73 13.09 17.73
N LEU A 45 -7.43 14.20 17.95
CA LEU A 45 -8.89 14.23 17.92
C LEU A 45 -9.44 13.94 16.52
N MET A 46 -8.86 14.55 15.48
CA MET A 46 -9.23 14.31 14.09
C MET A 46 -8.95 12.87 13.65
N PHE A 47 -7.86 12.27 14.14
CA PHE A 47 -7.63 10.84 13.97
C PHE A 47 -8.73 10.00 14.64
N GLY A 48 -9.14 10.36 15.86
CA GLY A 48 -10.26 9.73 16.56
C GLY A 48 -11.59 9.86 15.82
N VAL A 49 -11.89 11.06 15.30
CA VAL A 49 -13.07 11.30 14.44
C VAL A 49 -13.01 10.44 13.18
N GLY A 50 -11.85 10.38 12.53
CA GLY A 50 -11.63 9.48 11.38
C GLY A 50 -11.87 8.02 11.76
N THR A 51 -11.45 7.60 12.95
CA THR A 51 -11.72 6.25 13.48
C THR A 51 -13.22 5.97 13.55
N LEU A 52 -14.01 6.93 14.03
CA LEU A 52 -15.47 6.78 14.11
C LEU A 52 -16.13 6.68 12.72
N VAL A 53 -15.66 7.49 11.77
CA VAL A 53 -16.05 7.36 10.35
C VAL A 53 -15.69 5.96 9.82
N GLY A 54 -14.48 5.48 10.11
CA GLY A 54 -14.04 4.15 9.67
C GLY A 54 -14.82 2.99 10.28
N THR A 55 -15.34 3.14 11.51
CA THR A 55 -16.24 2.16 12.13
C THR A 55 -17.68 2.24 11.63
N GLY A 56 -18.01 3.22 10.77
CA GLY A 56 -19.36 3.45 10.27
C GLY A 56 -20.29 4.21 11.23
N VAL A 57 -19.75 4.82 12.30
CA VAL A 57 -20.53 5.62 13.27
C VAL A 57 -20.85 7.01 12.71
N LEU A 58 -19.96 7.56 11.87
CA LEU A 58 -20.12 8.87 11.25
C LEU A 58 -20.06 8.76 9.72
N ASP A 59 -20.86 9.56 9.03
CA ASP A 59 -20.78 9.66 7.58
C ASP A 59 -19.52 10.44 7.15
N ILE A 60 -18.86 9.94 6.09
CA ILE A 60 -17.60 10.51 5.61
C ILE A 60 -17.81 11.90 4.99
N HIS A 61 -18.89 12.10 4.24
CA HIS A 61 -19.14 13.34 3.51
C HIS A 61 -19.52 14.46 4.47
N GLU A 62 -20.42 14.17 5.42
CA GLU A 62 -20.80 15.12 6.47
C GLU A 62 -19.61 15.50 7.36
N THR A 63 -18.82 14.52 7.79
CA THR A 63 -17.65 14.75 8.63
C THR A 63 -16.61 15.61 7.91
N LEU A 64 -16.33 15.34 6.64
CA LEU A 64 -15.41 16.14 5.84
C LEU A 64 -15.90 17.59 5.69
N LEU A 65 -17.19 17.78 5.39
CA LEU A 65 -17.78 19.09 5.22
C LEU A 65 -17.72 19.90 6.52
N LEU A 66 -18.11 19.30 7.65
CA LEU A 66 -18.13 19.98 8.95
C LEU A 66 -16.73 20.27 9.48
N ALA A 67 -15.79 19.34 9.31
CA ALA A 67 -14.38 19.59 9.63
C ALA A 67 -13.79 20.72 8.79
N PHE A 68 -14.11 20.76 7.49
CA PHE A 68 -13.72 21.83 6.58
C PHE A 68 -14.31 23.19 7.01
N LEU A 69 -15.61 23.26 7.30
CA LEU A 69 -16.27 24.50 7.73
C LEU A 69 -15.71 25.01 9.07
N GLY A 70 -15.52 24.11 10.05
CA GLY A 70 -14.94 24.45 11.35
C GLY A 70 -13.53 25.00 11.21
N ALA A 71 -12.71 24.34 10.38
CA ALA A 71 -11.36 24.78 10.03
C ALA A 71 -11.32 26.19 9.41
N VAL A 72 -12.17 26.45 8.40
CA VAL A 72 -12.22 27.74 7.71
C VAL A 72 -12.65 28.86 8.66
N ILE A 73 -13.68 28.62 9.47
CA ILE A 73 -14.22 29.59 10.42
C ILE A 73 -13.22 29.86 11.55
N GLY A 74 -12.60 28.82 12.12
CA GLY A 74 -11.62 28.96 13.19
C GLY A 74 -10.41 29.80 12.75
N ASP A 75 -9.86 29.52 11.56
CA ASP A 75 -8.76 30.30 11.01
C ASP A 75 -9.18 31.73 10.67
N GLY A 76 -10.42 31.93 10.22
CA GLY A 76 -11.03 33.24 10.01
C GLY A 76 -11.12 34.07 11.29
N ILE A 77 -11.55 33.46 12.41
CA ILE A 77 -11.58 34.10 13.73
C ILE A 77 -10.17 34.46 14.17
N SER A 78 -9.22 33.52 14.05
CA SER A 78 -7.80 33.75 14.38
C SER A 78 -7.21 34.90 13.58
N TYR A 79 -7.49 34.98 12.27
CA TYR A 79 -7.12 36.10 11.42
C TYR A 79 -7.77 37.42 11.86
N GLY A 80 -9.05 37.40 12.24
CA GLY A 80 -9.76 38.57 12.75
C GLY A 80 -9.15 39.10 14.05
N ILE A 81 -8.81 38.21 14.99
CA ILE A 81 -8.08 38.55 16.21
C ILE A 81 -6.73 39.19 15.85
N GLY A 82 -6.01 38.56 14.91
CA GLY A 82 -4.82 39.08 14.24
C GLY A 82 -4.93 40.54 13.82
N ALA A 83 -5.92 40.80 12.96
CA ALA A 83 -6.17 42.09 12.34
C ALA A 83 -6.75 43.14 13.27
N TYR A 84 -7.35 42.75 14.40
CA TYR A 84 -7.89 43.70 15.38
C TYR A 84 -6.83 44.11 16.40
N TYR A 85 -6.21 43.13 17.07
CA TYR A 85 -5.28 43.38 18.17
C TYR A 85 -3.84 43.66 17.71
N HIS A 86 -3.47 43.33 16.47
CA HIS A 86 -2.14 43.54 15.91
C HIS A 86 -1.03 43.04 16.86
N GLU A 87 -0.06 43.90 17.21
CA GLU A 87 1.06 43.59 18.11
C GLU A 87 0.61 43.32 19.56
N GLN A 88 -0.59 43.72 19.95
CA GLN A 88 -1.10 43.51 21.31
C GLN A 88 -1.45 42.04 21.60
N ILE A 89 -1.56 41.19 20.56
CA ILE A 89 -1.78 39.74 20.72
C ILE A 89 -0.67 39.09 21.53
N ALA A 90 0.56 39.61 21.44
CA ALA A 90 1.69 39.13 22.23
C ALA A 90 1.49 39.28 23.75
N LYS A 91 0.54 40.13 24.18
CA LYS A 91 0.21 40.35 25.59
C LYS A 91 -0.89 39.42 26.11
N LEU A 92 -1.57 38.68 25.23
CA LEU A 92 -2.63 37.74 25.61
C LEU A 92 -2.04 36.44 26.16
N TRP A 93 -2.65 35.90 27.22
CA TRP A 93 -2.34 34.55 27.69
C TRP A 93 -2.89 33.51 26.69
N PRO A 94 -2.18 32.42 26.34
CA PRO A 94 -0.87 31.94 26.84
C PRO A 94 0.34 32.45 26.04
N LEU A 95 0.14 33.26 24.99
CA LEU A 95 1.20 33.79 24.12
C LEU A 95 2.19 34.71 24.85
N LYS A 96 1.72 35.45 25.87
CA LYS A 96 2.55 36.25 26.78
C LYS A 96 3.64 35.43 27.47
N ASN A 97 3.31 34.20 27.88
CA ASN A 97 4.24 33.33 28.61
C ASN A 97 5.17 32.57 27.66
N ASN A 98 4.86 32.53 26.36
CA ASN A 98 5.64 31.83 25.34
C ASN A 98 5.74 32.66 24.05
N PRO A 99 6.50 33.78 24.07
CA PRO A 99 6.59 34.71 22.93
C PRO A 99 7.25 34.09 21.68
N ASP A 100 7.94 32.96 21.84
CA ASP A 100 8.57 32.21 20.76
C ASP A 100 7.57 31.73 19.69
N TYR A 101 6.33 31.41 20.06
CA TYR A 101 5.31 30.95 19.11
C TYR A 101 4.95 32.03 18.08
N LEU A 102 4.68 33.25 18.55
CA LEU A 102 4.45 34.43 17.70
C LEU A 102 5.67 34.79 16.89
N THR A 103 6.86 34.77 17.50
CA THR A 103 8.12 35.12 16.82
C THR A 103 8.43 34.15 15.68
N ARG A 104 8.20 32.85 15.87
CA ARG A 104 8.32 31.82 14.83
C ARG A 104 7.28 32.02 13.72
N GLY A 105 6.03 32.32 14.08
CA GLY A 105 4.96 32.65 13.13
C GLY A 105 5.32 33.84 12.25
N LYS A 106 5.73 34.97 12.85
CA LYS A 106 6.18 36.17 12.13
C LYS A 106 7.35 35.88 11.20
N ARG A 107 8.38 35.16 11.68
CA ARG A 107 9.55 34.80 10.87
C ARG A 107 9.16 33.94 9.67
N TYR A 108 8.28 32.96 9.89
CA TYR A 108 7.80 32.08 8.82
C TYR A 108 6.94 32.85 7.80
N PHE A 109 6.07 33.74 8.27
CA PHE A 109 5.25 34.62 7.43
C PHE A 109 6.12 35.58 6.62
N ASN A 110 7.10 36.25 7.22
CA ASN A 110 8.03 37.13 6.51
C ASN A 110 8.80 36.40 5.40
N LYS A 111 9.13 35.12 5.62
CA LYS A 111 9.88 34.32 4.64
C LYS A 111 9.02 33.80 3.48
N HIS A 112 7.75 33.46 3.71
CA HIS A 112 6.90 32.78 2.71
C HIS A 112 5.68 33.59 2.26
N GLY A 113 5.43 34.75 2.89
CA GLY A 113 4.29 35.61 2.64
C GLY A 113 2.97 34.85 2.66
N GLY A 114 2.15 35.07 1.65
CA GLY A 114 0.87 34.38 1.44
C GLY A 114 0.90 32.86 1.49
N LYS A 115 1.99 32.25 1.01
CA LYS A 115 2.16 30.79 0.98
C LYS A 115 2.24 30.20 2.38
N SER A 116 2.56 31.02 3.37
CA SER A 116 2.61 30.58 4.76
C SER A 116 1.25 30.09 5.27
N VAL A 117 0.14 30.67 4.82
CA VAL A 117 -1.22 30.24 5.21
C VAL A 117 -1.55 28.87 4.63
N LEU A 118 -1.09 28.58 3.41
CA LEU A 118 -1.29 27.29 2.75
C LEU A 118 -0.51 26.17 3.45
N PHE A 119 0.81 26.35 3.61
CA PHE A 119 1.70 25.30 4.09
C PHE A 119 1.82 25.26 5.62
N GLY A 120 1.62 26.38 6.30
CA GLY A 120 1.69 26.49 7.76
C GLY A 120 0.69 25.60 8.47
N ARG A 121 -0.44 25.29 7.81
CA ARG A 121 -1.49 24.38 8.30
C ARG A 121 -1.00 22.95 8.55
N PHE A 122 0.08 22.53 7.90
CA PHE A 122 0.67 21.20 8.05
C PHE A 122 1.89 21.18 9.00
N ILE A 123 2.26 22.33 9.57
CA ILE A 123 3.43 22.46 10.45
C ILE A 123 2.95 22.68 11.89
N GLY A 124 2.87 21.59 12.65
CA GLY A 124 2.26 21.54 14.00
C GLY A 124 2.54 22.75 14.91
N PRO A 125 3.82 23.12 15.19
CA PRO A 125 4.11 24.17 16.17
C PRO A 125 3.72 25.61 15.76
N VAL A 126 3.47 25.88 14.48
CA VAL A 126 3.15 27.24 13.99
C VAL A 126 1.73 27.36 13.46
N ARG A 127 1.04 26.24 13.21
CA ARG A 127 -0.29 26.19 12.59
C ARG A 127 -1.30 27.15 13.23
N PRO A 128 -1.55 27.14 14.56
CA PRO A 128 -2.60 27.99 15.14
C PRO A 128 -2.27 29.49 15.06
N VAL A 129 -0.99 29.81 14.91
CA VAL A 129 -0.46 31.18 14.98
C VAL A 129 -0.44 31.86 13.62
N ILE A 130 -0.32 31.08 12.54
CA ILE A 130 -0.18 31.60 11.17
C ILE A 130 -1.37 32.50 10.75
N PRO A 131 -2.65 32.10 10.94
CA PRO A 131 -3.76 32.96 10.54
C PRO A 131 -3.79 34.30 11.28
N ALA A 132 -3.47 34.30 12.58
CA ALA A 132 -3.42 35.53 13.35
C ALA A 132 -2.25 36.43 12.96
N VAL A 133 -1.09 35.85 12.68
CA VAL A 133 0.06 36.61 12.16
C VAL A 133 -0.29 37.21 10.80
N ALA A 134 -0.96 36.47 9.92
CA ALA A 134 -1.43 36.98 8.64
C ALA A 134 -2.35 38.20 8.80
N GLY A 135 -3.28 38.16 9.76
CA GLY A 135 -4.14 39.29 10.10
C GLY A 135 -3.37 40.49 10.66
N MET A 136 -2.48 40.25 11.62
CA MET A 136 -1.64 41.28 12.25
C MET A 136 -0.70 41.98 11.24
N MET A 137 -0.25 41.25 10.21
CA MET A 137 0.60 41.81 9.14
C MET A 137 -0.21 42.46 8.00
N GLY A 138 -1.53 42.61 8.15
CA GLY A 138 -2.36 43.33 7.19
C GLY A 138 -2.58 42.61 5.86
N MET A 139 -2.46 41.28 5.83
CA MET A 139 -2.76 40.49 4.63
C MET A 139 -4.20 40.75 4.16
N SER A 140 -4.44 40.90 2.86
CA SER A 140 -5.79 41.22 2.36
C SER A 140 -6.79 40.09 2.63
N LYS A 141 -8.00 40.44 3.12
CA LYS A 141 -9.06 39.48 3.49
C LYS A 141 -9.39 38.51 2.36
N LYS A 142 -9.53 39.02 1.14
CA LYS A 142 -9.85 38.20 -0.06
C LYS A 142 -8.79 37.11 -0.27
N TYR A 143 -7.53 37.50 -0.29
CA TYR A 143 -6.44 36.57 -0.52
C TYR A 143 -6.26 35.57 0.63
N PHE A 144 -6.44 36.01 1.88
CA PHE A 144 -6.44 35.12 3.04
C PHE A 144 -7.53 34.03 2.93
N PHE A 145 -8.79 34.41 2.70
CA PHE A 145 -9.88 33.43 2.63
C PHE A 145 -9.74 32.46 1.46
N THR A 146 -9.28 32.92 0.29
CA THR A 146 -9.01 32.01 -0.85
C THR A 146 -7.98 30.95 -0.49
N VAL A 147 -6.84 31.36 0.10
CA VAL A 147 -5.78 30.41 0.48
C VAL A 147 -6.23 29.51 1.63
N ASN A 148 -6.99 30.06 2.60
CA ASN A 148 -7.53 29.32 3.73
C ASN A 148 -8.52 28.23 3.29
N ILE A 149 -9.42 28.53 2.36
CA ILE A 149 -10.37 27.54 1.82
C ILE A 149 -9.62 26.41 1.12
N ILE A 150 -8.65 26.73 0.26
CA ILE A 150 -7.87 25.70 -0.44
C ILE A 150 -7.08 24.84 0.57
N SER A 151 -6.46 25.47 1.58
CA SER A 151 -5.68 24.74 2.59
C SER A 151 -6.55 23.88 3.50
N ALA A 152 -7.73 24.36 3.90
CA ALA A 152 -8.69 23.62 4.72
C ALA A 152 -9.23 22.40 3.99
N ALA A 153 -9.49 22.51 2.68
CA ALA A 153 -9.97 21.39 1.86
C ALA A 153 -8.94 20.25 1.77
N ALA A 154 -7.65 20.59 1.67
CA ALA A 154 -6.57 19.58 1.68
C ALA A 154 -6.32 19.00 3.09
N TRP A 155 -6.58 19.80 4.13
CA TRP A 155 -6.28 19.44 5.51
C TRP A 155 -7.23 18.39 6.09
N ALA A 156 -8.55 18.51 5.87
CA ALA A 156 -9.51 17.61 6.47
C ALA A 156 -9.28 16.13 6.05
N PRO A 157 -9.09 15.79 4.75
CA PRO A 157 -8.74 14.43 4.34
C PRO A 157 -7.40 13.96 4.91
N PHE A 158 -6.39 14.83 4.96
CA PHE A 158 -5.04 14.47 5.41
C PHE A 158 -5.03 13.90 6.84
N TYR A 159 -5.84 14.45 7.74
CA TYR A 159 -5.92 13.98 9.12
C TYR A 159 -7.02 12.93 9.38
N LEU A 160 -8.11 12.93 8.60
CA LEU A 160 -9.19 11.96 8.75
C LEU A 160 -8.84 10.59 8.17
N ILE A 161 -8.21 10.53 6.99
CA ILE A 161 -7.95 9.27 6.26
C ILE A 161 -7.19 8.24 7.12
N PRO A 162 -6.08 8.57 7.81
CA PRO A 162 -5.39 7.61 8.66
C PRO A 162 -6.29 7.04 9.77
N GLY A 163 -7.16 7.87 10.35
CA GLY A 163 -8.17 7.45 11.32
C GLY A 163 -9.22 6.52 10.70
N ILE A 164 -9.72 6.83 9.49
CA ILE A 164 -10.71 6.01 8.78
C ILE A 164 -10.16 4.61 8.50
N VAL A 165 -8.91 4.53 8.02
CA VAL A 165 -8.20 3.26 7.80
C VAL A 165 -8.04 2.48 9.11
N PHE A 166 -7.80 3.18 10.20
CA PHE A 166 -7.69 2.56 11.52
C PHE A 166 -9.04 2.09 12.09
N GLY A 167 -10.10 2.89 11.97
CA GLY A 167 -11.44 2.54 12.43
C GLY A 167 -12.05 1.37 11.67
N THR A 168 -11.89 1.36 10.34
CA THR A 168 -12.26 0.20 9.52
C THR A 168 -11.52 -1.06 9.97
N SER A 169 -10.26 -0.93 10.40
CA SER A 169 -9.48 -2.05 10.95
C SER A 169 -9.96 -2.51 12.33
N ILE A 170 -10.51 -1.62 13.17
CA ILE A 170 -11.07 -1.96 14.49
C ILE A 170 -12.44 -2.64 14.36
N GLY A 171 -13.33 -2.11 13.52
CA GLY A 171 -14.68 -2.68 13.31
C GLY A 171 -14.66 -4.10 12.78
N LEU A 172 -13.55 -4.51 12.16
CA LEU A 172 -13.34 -5.85 11.63
C LEU A 172 -12.85 -6.89 12.66
N ALA A 173 -12.48 -6.54 13.91
CA ALA A 173 -12.14 -7.56 14.92
C ALA A 173 -11.93 -7.09 16.36
N SER A 174 -12.68 -7.68 17.29
CA SER A 174 -12.24 -7.88 18.69
C SER A 174 -10.92 -8.68 18.70
N VAL A 175 -9.91 -8.17 19.41
CA VAL A 175 -8.56 -8.71 19.64
C VAL A 175 -7.48 -8.42 18.57
N ILE A 176 -7.83 -8.17 17.30
CA ILE A 176 -6.83 -7.87 16.24
C ILE A 176 -6.39 -6.39 16.26
N GLY A 177 -7.25 -5.48 16.72
CA GLY A 177 -6.97 -4.05 16.76
C GLY A 177 -5.69 -3.69 17.53
N MET A 178 -5.43 -4.32 18.69
CA MET A 178 -4.35 -3.88 19.58
C MET A 178 -2.93 -4.03 18.99
N ARG A 179 -2.72 -4.98 18.06
CA ARG A 179 -1.40 -5.19 17.42
C ARG A 179 -1.19 -4.29 16.20
N LEU A 180 -2.26 -4.03 15.45
CA LEU A 180 -2.28 -3.05 14.36
C LEU A 180 -2.10 -1.62 14.89
N VAL A 181 -2.71 -1.33 16.06
CA VAL A 181 -2.49 -0.10 16.84
C VAL A 181 -1.00 0.08 17.17
N VAL A 182 -0.32 -0.96 17.67
CA VAL A 182 1.11 -0.89 18.01
C VAL A 182 1.97 -0.69 16.77
N LEU A 183 1.69 -1.39 15.66
CA LEU A 183 2.43 -1.20 14.40
C LEU A 183 2.27 0.22 13.86
N LEU A 184 1.04 0.74 13.80
CA LEU A 184 0.75 2.08 13.30
C LEU A 184 1.30 3.16 14.24
N LEU A 185 1.25 2.97 15.57
CA LEU A 185 1.92 3.85 16.52
C LEU A 185 3.43 3.82 16.36
N VAL A 186 4.04 2.65 16.13
CA VAL A 186 5.49 2.53 15.90
C VAL A 186 5.89 3.20 14.59
N LEU A 187 5.10 3.08 13.52
CA LEU A 187 5.34 3.76 12.25
C LEU A 187 5.12 5.27 12.36
N PHE A 188 4.10 5.71 13.11
CA PHE A 188 3.81 7.12 13.33
C PHE A 188 4.87 7.78 14.23
N ILE A 189 5.20 7.15 15.37
CA ILE A 189 6.28 7.59 16.27
C ILE A 189 7.62 7.52 15.56
N GLY A 190 7.89 6.45 14.79
CA GLY A 190 9.09 6.28 13.97
C GLY A 190 9.20 7.32 12.86
N GLY A 191 8.08 7.69 12.22
CA GLY A 191 8.00 8.79 11.25
C GLY A 191 8.24 10.15 11.90
N LEU A 192 7.66 10.41 13.08
CA LEU A 192 7.90 11.62 13.86
C LEU A 192 9.35 11.70 14.37
N LEU A 193 9.93 10.58 14.80
CA LEU A 193 11.34 10.44 15.18
C LEU A 193 12.24 10.63 13.96
N GLY A 194 11.88 10.07 12.81
CA GLY A 194 12.60 10.26 11.54
C GLY A 194 12.59 11.73 11.13
N ILE A 195 11.44 12.41 11.18
CA ILE A 195 11.32 13.84 10.93
C ILE A 195 12.09 14.66 11.97
N TRP A 196 12.07 14.27 13.24
CA TRP A 196 12.83 14.93 14.31
C TRP A 196 14.34 14.75 14.14
N LEU A 197 14.80 13.54 13.79
CA LEU A 197 16.19 13.22 13.47
C LEU A 197 16.64 13.94 12.20
N LEU A 198 15.83 13.97 11.15
CA LEU A 198 16.10 14.75 9.94
C LEU A 198 16.19 16.25 10.24
N ARG A 199 15.32 16.77 11.13
CA ARG A 199 15.38 18.16 11.59
C ARG A 199 16.61 18.44 12.45
N LYS A 200 16.99 17.53 13.35
CA LYS A 200 18.18 17.67 14.20
C LYS A 200 19.49 17.53 13.40
N SER A 201 19.53 16.58 12.46
CA SER A 201 20.60 16.45 11.47
C SER A 201 20.66 17.69 10.58
N SER A 202 19.52 18.26 10.16
CA SER A 202 19.51 19.52 9.42
C SER A 202 19.98 20.71 10.27
N ALA A 203 19.75 20.73 11.59
CA ALA A 203 20.22 21.80 12.48
C ALA A 203 21.73 21.73 12.76
N ILE A 204 22.35 20.56 12.68
CA ILE A 204 23.79 20.34 12.94
C ILE A 204 24.60 20.35 11.65
N ILE A 205 24.06 19.81 10.55
CA ILE A 205 24.79 19.56 9.29
C ILE A 205 24.61 20.70 8.29
N VAL A 206 23.42 21.32 8.20
CA VAL A 206 23.14 22.39 7.22
C VAL A 206 23.94 23.68 7.46
N PRO A 207 24.18 24.17 8.70
CA PRO A 207 25.03 25.35 8.87
C PRO A 207 26.51 25.07 8.52
N ARG A 208 26.97 23.81 8.56
CA ARG A 208 28.34 23.45 8.15
C ARG A 208 28.50 23.27 6.64
N ILE A 209 27.47 22.80 5.93
CA ILE A 209 27.54 22.57 4.47
C ILE A 209 27.19 23.84 3.66
N LEU A 210 26.29 24.71 4.15
CA LEU A 210 25.94 25.96 3.47
C LEU A 210 27.03 27.04 3.52
N LEU A 211 28.01 26.93 4.42
CA LEU A 211 29.17 27.82 4.44
C LEU A 211 30.18 27.53 3.31
N ILE A 212 30.15 26.33 2.72
CA ILE A 212 31.18 25.89 1.77
C ILE A 212 30.69 25.97 0.32
N HIS A 213 29.40 25.75 0.04
CA HIS A 213 28.89 25.83 -1.35
C HIS A 213 27.47 26.44 -1.45
N PRO A 214 27.33 27.69 -1.94
CA PRO A 214 26.03 28.39 -2.07
C PRO A 214 25.06 27.75 -3.09
N LYS A 215 25.49 26.72 -3.84
CA LYS A 215 24.67 25.97 -4.79
C LYS A 215 24.21 24.60 -4.27
N ALA A 216 24.53 24.21 -3.04
CA ALA A 216 24.21 22.88 -2.51
C ALA A 216 22.69 22.56 -2.49
N GLY A 217 21.84 23.57 -2.27
CA GLY A 217 20.38 23.42 -2.38
C GLY A 217 19.90 23.12 -3.80
N GLN A 218 20.58 23.66 -4.82
CA GLN A 218 20.31 23.37 -6.23
C GLN A 218 20.79 21.96 -6.60
N VAL A 219 21.90 21.50 -6.03
CA VAL A 219 22.43 20.14 -6.24
C VAL A 219 21.52 19.08 -5.59
N LEU A 220 20.96 19.35 -4.41
CA LEU A 220 20.00 18.45 -3.77
C LEU A 220 18.64 18.42 -4.48
N LEU A 221 18.16 19.55 -4.97
CA LEU A 221 16.95 19.62 -5.80
C LEU A 221 17.17 18.93 -7.15
N ALA A 222 18.31 19.16 -7.80
CA ALA A 222 18.71 18.44 -9.00
C ALA A 222 18.84 16.94 -8.73
N GLY A 223 19.41 16.53 -7.59
CA GLY A 223 19.47 15.13 -7.18
C GLY A 223 18.09 14.50 -7.00
N PHE A 224 17.16 15.20 -6.35
CA PHE A 224 15.79 14.72 -6.17
C PHE A 224 15.03 14.63 -7.50
N VAL A 225 15.16 15.63 -8.38
CA VAL A 225 14.59 15.60 -9.74
C VAL A 225 15.22 14.50 -10.58
N THR A 226 16.52 14.27 -10.49
CA THR A 226 17.22 13.17 -11.18
C THR A 226 16.76 11.81 -10.67
N VAL A 227 16.53 11.64 -9.36
CA VAL A 227 15.97 10.39 -8.81
C VAL A 227 14.55 10.16 -9.31
N ILE A 228 13.70 11.20 -9.37
CA ILE A 228 12.34 11.10 -9.95
C ILE A 228 12.42 10.79 -11.45
N VAL A 229 13.32 11.43 -12.19
CA VAL A 229 13.51 11.16 -13.62
C VAL A 229 14.03 9.73 -13.82
N LEU A 230 14.97 9.24 -13.01
CA LEU A 230 15.46 7.85 -13.07
C LEU A 230 14.36 6.83 -12.71
N LEU A 231 13.52 7.11 -11.72
CA LEU A 231 12.35 6.29 -11.37
C LEU A 231 11.26 6.33 -12.45
N ALA A 232 11.05 7.48 -13.09
CA ALA A 232 10.14 7.60 -14.23
C ALA A 232 10.71 6.89 -15.47
N SER A 233 12.03 6.96 -15.65
CA SER A 233 12.75 6.28 -16.74
C SER A 233 12.71 4.77 -16.55
N SER A 234 12.82 4.25 -15.33
CA SER A 234 12.67 2.81 -15.09
C SER A 234 11.26 2.30 -15.44
N LEU A 235 10.23 3.11 -15.20
CA LEU A 235 8.86 2.76 -15.61
C LEU A 235 8.67 2.79 -17.14
N VAL A 236 9.37 3.69 -17.84
CA VAL A 236 9.36 3.76 -19.32
C VAL A 236 10.22 2.68 -19.97
N ILE A 237 11.34 2.30 -19.34
CA ILE A 237 12.22 1.20 -19.79
C ILE A 237 11.51 -0.16 -19.63
N ASP A 238 10.74 -0.36 -18.55
CA ASP A 238 9.89 -1.54 -18.37
C ASP A 238 8.82 -1.66 -19.47
N ALA A 239 8.23 -0.54 -19.89
CA ALA A 239 7.27 -0.52 -21.00
C ALA A 239 7.92 -0.81 -22.36
N GLY A 240 9.16 -0.33 -22.58
CA GLY A 240 9.95 -0.64 -23.78
C GLY A 240 10.42 -2.11 -23.85
N HIS A 241 10.82 -2.70 -22.72
CA HIS A 241 11.20 -4.12 -22.64
C HIS A 241 10.03 -5.08 -22.89
N GLN A 242 8.80 -4.68 -22.61
CA GLN A 242 7.61 -5.47 -22.98
C GLN A 242 7.31 -5.42 -24.49
N ALA A 243 7.61 -4.32 -25.17
CA ALA A 243 7.40 -4.19 -26.61
C ALA A 243 8.39 -5.03 -27.44
N ASP A 244 9.69 -5.02 -27.11
CA ASP A 244 10.74 -5.78 -27.81
C ASP A 244 10.61 -7.32 -27.68
N LYS A 245 9.93 -7.80 -26.63
CA LYS A 245 9.74 -9.24 -26.37
C LYS A 245 8.61 -9.86 -27.20
N ILE A 246 7.62 -9.08 -27.63
CA ILE A 246 6.49 -9.59 -28.42
C ILE A 246 6.94 -9.98 -29.84
N GLU A 247 8.02 -9.38 -30.34
CA GLU A 247 8.52 -9.55 -31.72
C GLU A 247 9.50 -10.75 -31.89
N ASN A 248 10.03 -11.31 -30.80
CA ASN A 248 11.09 -12.35 -30.83
C ASN A 248 10.62 -13.75 -30.36
N LYS A 249 9.48 -14.24 -30.86
CA LYS A 249 9.08 -15.64 -30.61
C LYS A 249 9.92 -16.61 -31.45
N LYS A 250 10.63 -17.52 -30.80
CA LYS A 250 11.40 -18.61 -31.41
C LYS A 250 10.46 -19.73 -31.83
N THR A 251 10.75 -20.37 -32.96
CA THR A 251 9.98 -21.53 -33.43
C THR A 251 10.74 -22.82 -33.16
N VAL A 252 10.01 -23.87 -32.75
CA VAL A 252 10.55 -25.21 -32.54
C VAL A 252 9.60 -26.24 -33.13
N THR A 253 10.13 -27.30 -33.74
CA THR A 253 9.30 -28.39 -34.27
C THR A 253 8.84 -29.30 -33.12
N PHE A 254 7.63 -29.83 -33.21
CA PHE A 254 7.07 -30.78 -32.24
C PHE A 254 8.03 -31.93 -31.88
N GLN A 255 8.69 -32.53 -32.89
CA GLN A 255 9.69 -33.59 -32.67
C GLN A 255 10.92 -33.11 -31.90
N GLN A 256 11.37 -31.87 -32.12
CA GLN A 256 12.51 -31.27 -31.41
C GLN A 256 12.16 -31.01 -29.94
N TRP A 257 10.94 -30.51 -29.69
CA TRP A 257 10.41 -30.33 -28.35
C TRP A 257 10.30 -31.66 -27.59
N GLN A 258 9.72 -32.69 -28.22
CA GLN A 258 9.62 -34.03 -27.62
C GLN A 258 10.98 -34.63 -27.29
N ALA A 259 11.96 -34.47 -28.19
CA ALA A 259 13.34 -34.93 -27.98
C ALA A 259 14.12 -34.07 -26.95
N GLY A 260 13.54 -32.98 -26.43
CA GLY A 260 14.23 -32.03 -25.54
C GLY A 260 15.40 -31.30 -26.22
N THR A 261 15.50 -31.35 -27.54
CA THR A 261 16.62 -30.84 -28.32
C THR A 261 16.32 -29.42 -28.77
N LYS A 262 17.24 -28.46 -28.58
CA LYS A 262 17.11 -27.02 -28.91
C LYS A 262 16.07 -26.20 -28.12
N VAL A 263 15.30 -26.80 -27.19
CA VAL A 263 14.42 -26.05 -26.29
C VAL A 263 15.21 -25.64 -25.05
N ASN A 264 15.82 -24.45 -25.09
CA ASN A 264 16.50 -23.89 -23.93
C ASN A 264 15.47 -23.14 -23.07
N LEU A 265 14.81 -23.87 -22.16
CA LEU A 265 13.92 -23.32 -21.14
C LEU A 265 14.58 -23.37 -19.76
N PRO A 266 14.32 -22.40 -18.88
CA PRO A 266 14.87 -22.40 -17.53
C PRO A 266 14.39 -23.65 -16.78
N GLN A 267 15.34 -24.39 -16.21
CA GLN A 267 15.07 -25.59 -15.40
C GLN A 267 14.64 -25.25 -13.97
N TYR A 268 14.95 -24.03 -13.52
CA TYR A 268 14.58 -23.54 -12.19
C TYR A 268 14.09 -22.09 -12.29
N ARG A 269 13.15 -21.73 -11.42
CA ARG A 269 12.81 -20.34 -11.13
C ARG A 269 13.82 -19.77 -10.15
N GLU A 270 14.37 -18.62 -10.53
CA GLU A 270 15.19 -17.79 -9.66
C GLU A 270 14.32 -16.75 -8.96
N ASP A 271 14.54 -16.53 -7.66
CA ASP A 271 13.94 -15.40 -6.94
C ASP A 271 14.63 -14.07 -7.28
N LEU A 272 14.13 -12.94 -6.77
CA LEU A 272 14.73 -11.61 -6.97
C LEU A 272 16.20 -11.50 -6.52
N PHE A 273 16.70 -12.50 -5.80
CA PHE A 273 18.08 -12.60 -5.32
C PHE A 273 18.88 -13.69 -6.05
N GLY A 274 18.38 -14.20 -7.18
CA GLY A 274 19.05 -15.21 -8.00
C GLY A 274 19.06 -16.62 -7.40
N ARG A 275 18.30 -16.89 -6.33
CA ARG A 275 18.27 -18.24 -5.72
C ARG A 275 17.26 -19.13 -6.43
N GLN A 276 17.67 -20.34 -6.75
CA GLN A 276 16.79 -21.36 -7.32
C GLN A 276 15.79 -21.82 -6.26
N ARG A 277 14.51 -21.46 -6.43
CA ARG A 277 13.44 -21.76 -5.45
C ARG A 277 12.53 -22.90 -5.89
N GLN A 278 12.42 -23.14 -7.20
CA GLN A 278 11.39 -24.02 -7.73
C GLN A 278 11.82 -24.64 -9.06
N ALA A 279 11.70 -25.96 -9.17
CA ALA A 279 12.02 -26.69 -10.40
C ALA A 279 10.90 -26.54 -11.44
N MET A 280 11.28 -26.37 -12.69
CA MET A 280 10.40 -26.38 -13.86
C MET A 280 10.33 -27.82 -14.39
N ASN A 281 9.28 -28.52 -14.00
CA ASN A 281 9.10 -29.95 -14.25
C ASN A 281 7.92 -30.27 -15.16
N LEU A 282 7.27 -29.25 -15.74
CA LEU A 282 6.13 -29.42 -16.62
C LEU A 282 6.24 -28.49 -17.82
N GLN A 283 5.89 -28.98 -19.00
CA GLN A 283 5.76 -28.19 -20.22
C GLN A 283 4.43 -28.53 -20.88
N TRP A 284 3.70 -27.49 -21.28
CA TRP A 284 2.40 -27.61 -21.93
C TRP A 284 2.46 -27.00 -23.32
N VAL A 285 2.00 -27.74 -24.33
CA VAL A 285 1.81 -27.24 -25.70
C VAL A 285 0.32 -27.13 -25.97
N GLY A 286 -0.14 -25.91 -26.22
CA GLY A 286 -1.51 -25.65 -26.66
C GLY A 286 -2.16 -24.46 -25.98
N GLN A 287 -3.45 -24.27 -26.25
CA GLN A 287 -4.23 -23.21 -25.61
C GLN A 287 -4.44 -23.50 -24.12
N LEU A 288 -4.56 -22.45 -23.30
CA LEU A 288 -4.69 -22.59 -21.85
C LEU A 288 -6.11 -22.92 -21.37
N GLU A 289 -7.15 -22.49 -22.11
CA GLU A 289 -8.54 -22.71 -21.70
C GLU A 289 -8.93 -24.20 -21.67
N PRO A 290 -8.55 -25.06 -22.64
CA PRO A 290 -8.85 -26.49 -22.58
C PRO A 290 -8.26 -27.16 -21.33
N ILE A 291 -6.95 -26.98 -21.08
CA ILE A 291 -6.30 -27.59 -19.90
C ILE A 291 -6.88 -27.04 -18.59
N LYS A 292 -7.23 -25.75 -18.54
CA LYS A 292 -7.90 -25.15 -17.38
C LYS A 292 -9.25 -25.82 -17.12
N GLN A 293 -10.07 -26.05 -18.14
CA GLN A 293 -11.35 -26.74 -18.01
C GLN A 293 -11.18 -28.20 -17.56
N SER A 294 -10.22 -28.93 -18.14
CA SER A 294 -9.93 -30.31 -17.72
C SER A 294 -9.43 -30.37 -16.27
N LEU A 295 -8.59 -29.43 -15.85
CA LEU A 295 -8.15 -29.32 -14.46
C LEU A 295 -9.32 -29.02 -13.52
N LEU A 296 -10.23 -28.10 -13.89
CA LEU A 296 -11.45 -27.83 -13.11
C LEU A 296 -12.32 -29.08 -12.95
N ALA A 297 -12.51 -29.86 -14.02
CA ALA A 297 -13.26 -31.12 -13.98
C ALA A 297 -12.60 -32.18 -13.07
N LEU A 298 -11.27 -32.16 -12.97
CA LEU A 298 -10.48 -33.02 -12.08
C LEU A 298 -10.42 -32.53 -10.62
N GLY A 299 -11.22 -31.52 -10.27
CA GLY A 299 -11.32 -30.97 -8.91
C GLY A 299 -10.21 -29.97 -8.56
N TRP A 300 -9.49 -29.45 -9.55
CA TRP A 300 -8.62 -28.29 -9.33
C TRP A 300 -9.46 -27.01 -9.27
N GLN A 301 -8.95 -25.99 -8.60
CA GLN A 301 -9.62 -24.73 -8.38
C GLN A 301 -8.67 -23.57 -8.65
N MET A 302 -9.24 -22.42 -9.01
CA MET A 302 -8.50 -21.16 -9.02
C MET A 302 -8.24 -20.74 -7.57
N PRO A 303 -7.02 -20.29 -7.22
CA PRO A 303 -6.74 -19.84 -5.86
C PRO A 303 -7.48 -18.54 -5.54
N GLN A 304 -7.57 -18.24 -4.24
CA GLN A 304 -7.98 -16.94 -3.75
C GLN A 304 -7.06 -15.84 -4.30
N VAL A 305 -7.66 -14.85 -4.95
CA VAL A 305 -6.95 -13.68 -5.49
C VAL A 305 -6.39 -12.85 -4.32
N LEU A 306 -5.21 -12.29 -4.52
CA LEU A 306 -4.60 -11.37 -3.58
C LEU A 306 -5.41 -10.06 -3.54
N ASP A 307 -6.30 -9.95 -2.55
CA ASP A 307 -7.03 -8.73 -2.22
C ASP A 307 -6.52 -8.15 -0.89
N TYR A 308 -6.80 -6.87 -0.61
CA TYR A 308 -6.40 -6.21 0.63
C TYR A 308 -6.96 -6.92 1.87
N ARG A 309 -8.11 -7.59 1.73
CA ARG A 309 -8.71 -8.44 2.78
C ARG A 309 -7.98 -9.77 2.93
N SER A 310 -7.58 -10.39 1.83
CA SER A 310 -6.98 -11.72 1.82
C SER A 310 -5.59 -11.74 2.47
N ILE A 311 -4.82 -10.66 2.35
CA ILE A 311 -3.49 -10.53 2.97
C ILE A 311 -3.56 -10.73 4.49
N LEU A 312 -4.71 -10.41 5.11
CA LEU A 312 -4.94 -10.61 6.54
C LEU A 312 -4.94 -12.10 6.95
N PHE A 313 -5.22 -13.04 6.03
CA PHE A 313 -5.18 -14.47 6.33
C PHE A 313 -3.78 -14.97 6.70
N TRP A 314 -2.72 -14.32 6.19
CA TRP A 314 -1.32 -14.67 6.53
C TRP A 314 -0.94 -14.33 7.98
N LEU A 315 -1.80 -13.57 8.68
CA LEU A 315 -1.62 -13.15 10.08
C LEU A 315 -2.39 -14.04 11.07
N LYS A 316 -3.21 -14.99 10.59
CA LYS A 316 -3.91 -15.95 11.44
C LYS A 316 -2.91 -16.98 12.01
N PRO A 317 -2.96 -17.30 13.31
CA PRO A 317 -2.08 -18.30 13.92
C PRO A 317 -2.24 -19.70 13.31
N TYR A 318 -3.48 -20.05 12.95
CA TYR A 318 -3.83 -21.28 12.26
C TYR A 318 -4.69 -20.88 11.06
N VAL A 319 -4.16 -21.15 9.87
CA VAL A 319 -4.83 -20.85 8.61
C VAL A 319 -4.71 -22.08 7.71
N ALA A 320 -5.84 -22.54 7.22
CA ALA A 320 -5.86 -23.61 6.25
C ALA A 320 -5.29 -23.09 4.91
N ILE A 321 -4.62 -23.95 4.15
CA ILE A 321 -3.91 -23.52 2.93
C ILE A 321 -4.85 -22.97 1.85
N ASN A 322 -6.14 -23.30 1.91
CA ASN A 322 -7.18 -22.77 1.02
C ASN A 322 -7.62 -21.35 1.34
N GLU A 323 -7.41 -20.88 2.56
CA GLU A 323 -7.71 -19.49 2.95
C GLU A 323 -6.57 -18.53 2.63
N LEU A 324 -5.34 -19.02 2.44
CA LEU A 324 -4.19 -18.18 2.14
C LEU A 324 -4.28 -17.68 0.68
N PRO A 325 -4.28 -16.34 0.45
CA PRO A 325 -4.11 -15.83 -0.90
C PRO A 325 -2.72 -16.21 -1.41
N ARG A 326 -2.65 -16.46 -2.71
CA ARG A 326 -1.38 -16.72 -3.37
C ARG A 326 -0.75 -15.42 -3.85
N ILE A 327 0.55 -15.30 -3.60
CA ILE A 327 1.38 -14.24 -4.14
C ILE A 327 1.70 -14.59 -5.59
N PRO A 328 1.39 -13.72 -6.56
CA PRO A 328 1.77 -13.94 -7.94
C PRO A 328 3.29 -14.06 -8.07
N GLU A 329 3.73 -15.02 -8.88
CA GLU A 329 5.13 -15.38 -9.04
C GLU A 329 5.62 -15.11 -10.47
N THR A 330 6.67 -14.32 -10.59
CA THR A 330 7.25 -14.00 -11.90
C THR A 330 8.37 -14.98 -12.30
N LEU A 331 8.50 -15.21 -13.61
CA LEU A 331 9.60 -15.94 -14.24
C LEU A 331 10.26 -15.04 -15.30
N GLY A 332 11.48 -14.57 -15.05
CA GLY A 332 12.18 -13.68 -16.00
C GLY A 332 11.44 -12.36 -16.29
N GLY A 333 10.64 -11.88 -15.33
CA GLY A 333 9.77 -10.71 -15.45
C GLY A 333 8.35 -10.99 -15.94
N GLU A 334 8.08 -12.19 -16.46
CA GLU A 334 6.74 -12.58 -16.92
C GLU A 334 5.88 -13.09 -15.75
N ARG A 335 4.61 -12.65 -15.66
CA ARG A 335 3.65 -13.18 -14.69
C ARG A 335 3.19 -14.57 -15.12
N GLU A 336 2.83 -15.41 -14.16
CA GLU A 336 2.13 -16.66 -14.46
C GLU A 336 0.77 -16.36 -15.13
N VAL A 337 0.43 -17.16 -16.14
CA VAL A 337 -0.81 -16.98 -16.92
C VAL A 337 -1.87 -18.00 -16.48
N LEU A 338 -1.44 -19.15 -15.97
CA LEU A 338 -2.34 -20.14 -15.36
C LEU A 338 -1.79 -20.56 -14.00
N LEU A 339 -2.63 -20.47 -12.96
CA LEU A 339 -2.34 -20.92 -11.61
C LEU A 339 -3.53 -21.71 -11.09
N MET A 340 -3.35 -23.01 -10.88
CA MET A 340 -4.38 -23.94 -10.43
C MET A 340 -3.92 -24.64 -9.15
N VAL A 341 -4.87 -24.88 -8.25
CA VAL A 341 -4.62 -25.50 -6.95
C VAL A 341 -5.56 -26.67 -6.73
N LYS A 342 -5.03 -27.78 -6.21
CA LYS A 342 -5.83 -28.92 -5.74
C LYS A 342 -5.51 -29.19 -4.27
N TYR A 343 -6.47 -28.93 -3.41
CA TYR A 343 -6.33 -29.10 -1.97
C TYR A 343 -6.40 -30.58 -1.57
N THR A 344 -5.62 -30.97 -0.57
CA THR A 344 -5.76 -32.28 0.07
C THR A 344 -7.00 -32.30 0.98
N GLU A 345 -7.57 -33.48 1.24
CA GLU A 345 -8.80 -33.62 2.07
C GLU A 345 -8.67 -32.96 3.45
N LYS A 346 -7.48 -33.02 4.06
CA LYS A 346 -7.19 -32.40 5.36
C LYS A 346 -6.82 -30.91 5.29
N MET A 347 -6.75 -30.31 4.10
CA MET A 347 -6.39 -28.90 3.86
C MET A 347 -5.03 -28.45 4.44
N GLU A 348 -4.14 -29.41 4.76
CA GLU A 348 -2.79 -29.15 5.27
C GLU A 348 -1.78 -28.86 4.15
N SER A 349 -2.07 -29.37 2.95
CA SER A 349 -1.24 -29.19 1.76
C SER A 349 -2.08 -29.08 0.50
N ALA A 350 -1.49 -28.50 -0.53
CA ALA A 350 -2.10 -28.37 -1.83
C ALA A 350 -1.09 -28.70 -2.93
N LEU A 351 -1.57 -29.32 -4.00
CA LEU A 351 -0.85 -29.40 -5.26
C LEU A 351 -1.05 -28.10 -6.03
N VAL A 352 0.01 -27.61 -6.64
CA VAL A 352 0.05 -26.30 -7.27
C VAL A 352 0.63 -26.47 -8.65
N LEU A 353 -0.15 -26.09 -9.66
CA LEU A 353 0.26 -26.04 -11.04
C LEU A 353 0.34 -24.59 -11.48
N GLN A 354 1.51 -24.18 -11.96
CA GLN A 354 1.77 -22.85 -12.50
C GLN A 354 2.30 -22.98 -13.92
N LEU A 355 1.81 -22.15 -14.84
CA LEU A 355 2.31 -22.02 -16.21
C LEU A 355 2.70 -20.58 -16.50
N TRP A 356 3.89 -20.42 -17.08
CA TRP A 356 4.44 -19.16 -17.58
C TRP A 356 4.58 -19.21 -19.10
N PRO A 357 4.44 -18.05 -19.77
CA PRO A 357 4.64 -17.96 -21.21
C PRO A 357 6.10 -18.28 -21.52
N SER A 358 6.33 -19.04 -22.59
CA SER A 358 7.67 -19.23 -23.12
C SER A 358 7.88 -18.40 -24.39
N ALA A 359 9.15 -18.19 -24.72
CA ALA A 359 9.53 -17.57 -25.99
C ALA A 359 9.34 -18.51 -27.19
N TYR A 360 8.86 -19.76 -27.01
CA TYR A 360 8.76 -20.75 -28.07
C TYR A 360 7.33 -20.98 -28.54
N VAL A 361 7.20 -21.26 -29.83
CA VAL A 361 5.96 -21.66 -30.49
C VAL A 361 6.24 -22.90 -31.35
N ILE A 362 5.32 -23.86 -31.35
CA ILE A 362 5.40 -25.04 -32.20
C ILE A 362 5.20 -24.64 -33.64
N LYS A 363 6.18 -24.94 -34.49
CA LYS A 363 6.25 -24.47 -35.88
C LYS A 363 5.08 -25.00 -36.73
N GLU A 364 4.67 -26.23 -36.52
CA GLU A 364 3.67 -26.93 -37.33
C GLU A 364 2.30 -26.25 -37.21
N ASN A 365 1.85 -25.98 -35.97
CA ASN A 365 0.49 -25.54 -35.68
C ASN A 365 0.42 -24.13 -35.05
N ASN A 366 1.56 -23.41 -35.01
CA ASN A 366 1.72 -22.12 -34.36
C ASN A 366 1.23 -22.11 -32.89
N MET A 367 1.37 -23.25 -32.20
CA MET A 367 0.86 -23.44 -30.84
C MET A 367 1.85 -22.93 -29.78
N PRO A 368 1.40 -22.15 -28.80
CA PRO A 368 2.29 -21.64 -27.76
C PRO A 368 2.82 -22.77 -26.88
N LEU A 369 4.13 -22.74 -26.60
CA LEU A 369 4.76 -23.57 -25.59
C LEU A 369 4.75 -22.82 -24.25
N TRP A 370 4.34 -23.50 -23.19
CA TRP A 370 4.27 -22.98 -21.83
C TRP A 370 5.24 -23.76 -20.95
N ASN A 371 6.01 -23.05 -20.13
CA ASN A 371 6.89 -23.66 -19.15
C ASN A 371 6.22 -23.61 -17.78
N GLY A 372 6.28 -24.69 -17.02
CA GLY A 372 5.45 -24.86 -15.86
C GLY A 372 6.13 -25.58 -14.71
N SER A 373 5.52 -25.42 -13.55
CA SER A 373 5.95 -26.08 -12.33
C SER A 373 4.75 -26.69 -11.63
N LEU A 374 4.90 -27.96 -11.27
CA LEU A 374 4.00 -28.72 -10.44
C LEU A 374 4.70 -28.98 -9.10
N THR A 375 4.17 -28.40 -8.02
CA THR A 375 4.76 -28.51 -6.67
C THR A 375 3.73 -28.86 -5.60
N ARG A 376 4.19 -29.40 -4.48
CA ARG A 376 3.39 -29.56 -3.28
C ARG A 376 3.72 -28.42 -2.34
N GLN A 377 2.70 -27.68 -1.92
CA GLN A 377 2.85 -26.59 -0.96
C GLN A 377 2.12 -26.92 0.34
N SER A 378 2.70 -26.50 1.46
CA SER A 378 2.16 -26.68 2.80
C SER A 378 2.47 -25.46 3.66
N VAL A 379 1.66 -25.20 4.68
CA VAL A 379 1.94 -24.13 5.65
C VAL A 379 3.07 -24.60 6.56
N ALA A 380 4.17 -23.85 6.66
CA ALA A 380 5.31 -24.22 7.49
C ALA A 380 4.93 -24.20 8.99
N PRO A 381 5.38 -25.20 9.79
CA PRO A 381 5.12 -25.24 11.23
C PRO A 381 5.84 -24.10 11.98
N HIS A 382 5.16 -23.51 12.97
CA HIS A 382 5.63 -22.40 13.82
C HIS A 382 6.86 -22.79 14.68
N PRO A 383 7.73 -21.83 15.13
CA PRO A 383 7.56 -20.37 15.13
C PRO A 383 8.58 -19.62 14.26
N LYS A 384 8.13 -18.55 13.57
CA LYS A 384 8.88 -17.30 13.29
C LYS A 384 7.99 -16.35 12.44
N TRP A 385 7.09 -15.64 13.13
CA TRP A 385 6.52 -14.32 12.81
C TRP A 385 5.83 -14.04 11.44
N LEU A 386 5.81 -14.97 10.47
CA LEU A 386 5.01 -14.91 9.23
C LEU A 386 4.60 -16.34 8.83
N ALA A 387 3.34 -16.54 8.39
CA ALA A 387 2.97 -17.78 7.71
C ALA A 387 3.84 -17.91 6.45
N ASN A 388 4.66 -18.94 6.36
CA ASN A 388 5.51 -19.17 5.19
C ASN A 388 5.03 -20.41 4.45
N LEU A 389 4.87 -20.31 3.13
CA LEU A 389 4.53 -21.45 2.29
C LEU A 389 5.81 -22.25 2.05
N SER A 390 5.84 -23.47 2.58
CA SER A 390 6.89 -24.43 2.26
C SER A 390 6.57 -25.09 0.92
N VAL A 391 7.40 -24.82 -0.08
CA VAL A 391 7.37 -25.47 -1.39
C VAL A 391 8.24 -26.72 -1.33
N LYS A 392 7.67 -27.87 -1.69
CA LYS A 392 8.35 -29.16 -1.75
C LYS A 392 8.13 -29.81 -3.13
N PRO A 393 9.10 -30.59 -3.63
CA PRO A 393 8.91 -31.38 -4.85
C PRO A 393 7.75 -32.38 -4.69
N LEU A 394 7.10 -32.75 -5.79
CA LEU A 394 6.06 -33.78 -5.76
C LEU A 394 6.66 -35.14 -5.37
N THR A 395 5.88 -35.91 -4.63
CA THR A 395 6.11 -37.35 -4.47
C THR A 395 5.80 -38.07 -5.77
N GLN A 396 6.57 -39.10 -6.13
CA GLN A 396 6.33 -39.90 -7.35
C GLN A 396 4.88 -40.38 -7.50
N LYS A 397 4.26 -40.82 -6.40
CA LYS A 397 2.84 -41.25 -6.39
C LYS A 397 1.89 -40.13 -6.86
N ALA A 398 2.09 -38.91 -6.36
CA ALA A 398 1.24 -37.77 -6.74
C ALA A 398 1.45 -37.36 -8.20
N LEU A 399 2.67 -37.54 -8.72
CA LEU A 399 2.99 -37.31 -10.12
C LEU A 399 2.29 -38.35 -11.02
N GLN A 400 2.36 -39.64 -10.69
CA GLN A 400 1.66 -40.71 -11.42
C GLN A 400 0.15 -40.49 -11.45
N THR A 401 -0.47 -40.15 -10.32
CA THR A 401 -1.93 -39.86 -10.28
C THR A 401 -2.30 -38.66 -11.15
N PHE A 402 -1.43 -37.66 -11.24
CA PHE A 402 -1.65 -36.50 -12.11
C PHE A 402 -1.52 -36.88 -13.60
N GLU A 403 -0.54 -37.72 -13.95
CA GLU A 403 -0.34 -38.22 -15.31
C GLU A 403 -1.52 -39.08 -15.79
N GLU A 404 -1.94 -40.05 -14.97
CA GLU A 404 -3.08 -40.92 -15.27
C GLU A 404 -4.35 -40.12 -15.55
N ALA A 405 -4.60 -39.07 -14.76
CA ALA A 405 -5.76 -38.21 -14.90
C ALA A 405 -5.78 -37.37 -16.19
N LEU A 406 -4.60 -37.07 -16.77
CA LEU A 406 -4.48 -36.28 -17.99
C LEU A 406 -4.31 -37.13 -19.25
N THR A 407 -3.78 -38.35 -19.11
CA THR A 407 -3.53 -39.27 -20.23
C THR A 407 -4.81 -39.66 -20.97
N THR A 408 -5.98 -39.54 -20.33
CA THR A 408 -7.28 -39.77 -20.97
C THR A 408 -7.65 -38.74 -22.03
N GLN A 409 -7.07 -37.54 -21.98
CA GLN A 409 -7.42 -36.40 -22.85
C GLN A 409 -6.23 -35.81 -23.59
N TYR A 410 -5.01 -36.03 -23.09
CA TYR A 410 -3.78 -35.41 -23.59
C TYR A 410 -2.67 -36.43 -23.74
N ALA A 411 -1.78 -36.21 -24.70
CA ALA A 411 -0.58 -37.00 -24.82
C ALA A 411 0.44 -36.54 -23.76
N VAL A 412 0.76 -37.43 -22.82
CA VAL A 412 1.68 -37.19 -21.71
C VAL A 412 2.95 -38.02 -21.90
N ARG A 413 4.13 -37.39 -21.85
CA ARG A 413 5.44 -38.04 -21.97
C ARG A 413 6.46 -37.44 -21.02
N HIS A 414 7.55 -38.14 -20.77
CA HIS A 414 8.70 -37.62 -20.03
C HIS A 414 9.85 -37.30 -21.00
N SER A 415 10.44 -36.11 -20.84
CA SER A 415 11.71 -35.79 -21.48
C SER A 415 12.86 -36.58 -20.84
N GLY A 416 13.98 -36.75 -21.55
CA GLY A 416 15.18 -37.42 -21.01
C GLY A 416 15.73 -36.81 -19.71
N ASN A 417 15.36 -35.57 -19.41
CA ASN A 417 15.73 -34.86 -18.18
C ASN A 417 14.64 -34.93 -17.08
N GLY A 418 13.61 -35.77 -17.24
CA GLY A 418 12.54 -35.97 -16.25
C GLY A 418 11.46 -34.87 -16.20
N VAL A 419 11.39 -34.02 -17.22
CA VAL A 419 10.34 -32.99 -17.37
C VAL A 419 9.10 -33.60 -18.01
N LEU A 420 7.93 -33.34 -17.44
CA LEU A 420 6.65 -33.79 -17.97
C LEU A 420 6.22 -32.95 -19.17
N LEU A 421 6.11 -33.59 -20.33
CA LEU A 421 5.66 -32.99 -21.58
C LEU A 421 4.20 -33.35 -21.81
N ILE A 422 3.34 -32.33 -21.92
CA ILE A 422 1.91 -32.50 -22.10
C ILE A 422 1.50 -31.77 -23.38
N SER A 423 0.90 -32.51 -24.32
CA SER A 423 0.41 -31.96 -25.58
C SER A 423 -1.11 -31.90 -25.60
N GLY A 424 -1.64 -30.69 -25.86
CA GLY A 424 -3.04 -30.45 -26.18
C GLY A 424 -3.41 -30.78 -27.63
N LEU A 425 -2.43 -31.10 -28.46
CA LEU A 425 -2.65 -31.72 -29.78
C LEU A 425 -2.94 -33.21 -29.50
N GLY A 426 -4.07 -33.70 -29.99
CA GLY A 426 -4.53 -35.09 -29.75
C GLY A 426 -3.51 -36.14 -30.17
N HIS A 427 -3.79 -37.40 -29.83
CA HIS A 427 -2.88 -38.55 -30.02
C HIS A 427 -2.42 -38.86 -31.46
N GLU A 428 -2.82 -38.07 -32.48
CA GLU A 428 -2.71 -38.39 -33.91
C GLU A 428 -1.88 -37.40 -34.76
N GLU A 429 -0.85 -36.77 -34.21
CA GLU A 429 0.20 -36.13 -35.05
C GLU A 429 1.61 -36.68 -34.78
#